data_AF-C6T6M4-F1
#
_entry.id   AF-C6T6M4-F1
#
_cell.length_a   1.000
_cell.length_b   1.000
_cell.length_c   1.000
_cell.angle_alpha   90.00
_cell.angle_beta   90.00
_cell.angle_gamma   90.00
#
_symmetry.space_group_name_H-M   'P 1'
#
loop_
_entity.id
_entity.type
_entity.pdbx_description
1 polymer ?
#
loop_
_entity_poly.entity_id
_entity_poly.type
_entity_poly.pdbx_seq_one_letter_code
_entity_poly.pdbx_strand_id
1 'polypeptide(L)'
;MLDPGGIANWSVTYVDWSEGKWHPRSFRARDITYQVMKNIAYIDESPHFTSDAKRTVVITPCMLNGSKRSCYLFARKFFPETQDRLIQLYSNFTIF
;
A
#
# COMPACT_ATOMS: atom_id res chain seq x y z
N MET A 1 -8.17 15.09 13.45
CA MET A 1 -7.98 14.91 14.90
C MET A 1 -6.98 13.76 15.06
N LEU A 2 -5.76 14.02 15.52
CA LEU A 2 -4.70 13.03 15.70
C LEU A 2 -4.85 12.41 17.10
N ASP A 3 -5.11 11.10 17.15
CA ASP A 3 -5.20 10.30 18.38
C ASP A 3 -3.78 9.97 18.90
N PRO A 4 -3.42 10.38 20.13
CA PRO A 4 -2.12 10.06 20.72
C PRO A 4 -1.89 8.56 21.01
N GLY A 5 -2.95 7.72 20.97
CA GLY A 5 -2.86 6.26 21.03
C GLY A 5 -2.69 5.57 19.66
N GLY A 6 -2.94 6.28 18.56
CA GLY A 6 -2.98 5.76 17.19
C GLY A 6 -1.61 5.52 16.55
N ILE A 7 -0.60 5.12 17.33
CA ILE A 7 0.75 4.87 16.83
C ILE A 7 0.78 3.48 16.20
N ALA A 8 0.62 3.43 14.89
CA ALA A 8 0.96 2.26 14.09
C ALA A 8 2.49 2.17 13.91
N ASN A 9 3.07 0.99 14.08
CA ASN A 9 4.49 0.73 13.84
C ASN A 9 4.82 0.46 12.36
N TRP A 10 3.92 0.82 11.44
CA TRP A 10 4.03 0.60 10.00
C TRP A 10 3.76 1.88 9.20
N SER A 11 4.31 1.95 8.00
CA SER A 11 4.13 3.09 7.10
C SER A 11 2.78 3.03 6.38
N VAL A 12 2.02 4.12 6.38
CA VAL A 12 0.70 4.21 5.72
C VAL A 12 0.75 4.26 4.17
N THR A 13 1.94 4.16 3.58
CA THR A 13 2.14 4.24 2.13
C THR A 13 2.55 2.89 1.58
N TYR A 14 1.76 2.35 0.65
CA TYR A 14 2.09 1.15 -0.10
C TYR A 14 3.22 1.43 -1.10
N VAL A 15 4.21 0.54 -1.12
CA VAL A 15 5.32 0.53 -2.07
C VAL A 15 5.47 -0.88 -2.61
N ASP A 16 5.31 -1.04 -3.92
CA ASP A 16 5.39 -2.37 -4.55
C ASP A 16 6.85 -2.76 -4.83
N TRP A 17 7.35 -3.73 -4.06
CA TRP A 17 8.67 -4.35 -4.22
C TRP A 17 8.62 -5.73 -4.88
N SER A 18 7.47 -6.16 -5.40
CA SER A 18 7.28 -7.50 -5.98
C SER A 18 8.25 -7.82 -7.12
N GLU A 19 8.76 -6.80 -7.83
CA GLU A 19 9.75 -6.98 -8.91
C GLU A 19 11.16 -7.32 -8.40
N GLY A 20 11.46 -7.14 -7.11
CA GLY A 20 12.78 -7.42 -6.53
C GLY A 20 13.95 -6.60 -7.13
N LYS A 21 13.64 -5.49 -7.80
CA LYS A 21 14.63 -4.59 -8.41
C LYS A 21 15.19 -3.60 -7.40
N TRP A 22 16.23 -2.87 -7.82
CA TRP A 22 16.82 -1.75 -7.08
C TRP A 22 15.85 -0.61 -6.75
N HIS A 23 14.74 -0.50 -7.50
CA HIS A 23 13.70 0.49 -7.30
C HIS A 23 12.33 -0.18 -7.26
N PRO A 24 11.39 0.36 -6.46
CA PRO A 24 10.04 -0.17 -6.41
C PRO A 24 9.34 0.05 -7.74
N ARG A 25 8.37 -0.82 -8.02
CA ARG A 25 7.57 -0.77 -9.24
C ARG A 25 6.88 0.59 -9.36
N SER A 26 6.87 1.10 -10.57
CA SER A 26 6.15 2.32 -10.92
C SER A 26 4.90 1.97 -11.72
N PHE A 27 3.74 2.50 -11.32
CA PHE A 27 2.46 2.27 -11.97
C PHE A 27 2.24 3.26 -13.10
N ARG A 28 1.96 2.76 -14.30
CA ARG A 28 1.54 3.54 -15.46
C ARG A 28 0.02 3.63 -15.52
N ALA A 29 -0.52 4.49 -16.38
CA ALA A 29 -1.97 4.68 -16.51
C ALA A 29 -2.72 3.35 -16.72
N ARG A 30 -2.18 2.46 -17.56
CA ARG A 30 -2.76 1.13 -17.82
C ARG A 30 -2.83 0.21 -16.60
N ASP A 31 -1.92 0.38 -15.64
CA ASP A 31 -1.85 -0.44 -14.43
C ASP A 31 -2.88 0.02 -13.39
N ILE A 32 -3.38 1.25 -13.51
CA ILE A 32 -4.43 1.82 -12.66
C ILE A 32 -5.77 1.25 -13.07
N THR A 33 -6.16 0.20 -12.39
CA THR A 33 -7.46 -0.46 -12.52
C THR A 33 -8.15 -0.52 -11.17
N TYR A 34 -9.49 -0.61 -11.17
CA TYR A 34 -10.27 -0.76 -9.95
C TYR A 34 -9.78 -1.92 -9.08
N GLN A 35 -9.50 -3.08 -9.69
CA GLN A 35 -9.04 -4.26 -8.97
C GLN A 35 -7.70 -4.03 -8.27
N VAL A 36 -6.74 -3.37 -8.93
CA VAL A 36 -5.45 -3.04 -8.32
C VAL A 36 -5.63 -2.09 -7.13
N MET A 37 -6.40 -1.02 -7.30
CA MET A 37 -6.65 -0.04 -6.23
C MET A 37 -7.39 -0.66 -5.05
N LYS A 38 -8.38 -1.51 -5.34
CA LYS A 38 -9.11 -2.29 -4.34
C LYS A 38 -8.16 -3.21 -3.57
N ASN A 39 -7.34 -3.98 -4.27
CA ASN A 39 -6.40 -4.90 -3.63
C ASN A 39 -5.46 -4.17 -2.67
N ILE A 40 -4.91 -3.02 -3.07
CA ILE A 40 -4.03 -2.20 -2.22
C ILE A 40 -4.77 -1.70 -0.96
N ALA A 41 -6.01 -1.24 -1.10
CA ALA A 41 -6.79 -0.72 0.01
C ALA A 41 -7.19 -1.78 1.05
N TYR A 42 -7.26 -3.05 0.65
CA TYR A 42 -7.60 -4.17 1.52
C TYR A 42 -6.38 -4.96 2.02
N ILE A 43 -5.15 -4.52 1.76
CA ILE A 43 -3.97 -5.15 2.36
C ILE A 43 -4.00 -4.89 3.87
N ASP A 44 -4.04 -5.95 4.67
CA ASP A 44 -4.07 -5.90 6.13
C ASP A 44 -2.87 -6.62 6.77
N GLU A 45 -1.89 -6.98 5.94
CA GLU A 45 -0.62 -7.61 6.31
C GLU A 45 0.56 -6.96 5.57
N SER A 46 1.64 -6.68 6.28
CA SER A 46 2.85 -6.08 5.74
C SER A 46 3.99 -7.11 5.71
N PRO A 47 4.51 -7.48 4.52
CA PRO A 47 5.68 -8.34 4.41
C PRO A 47 6.95 -7.53 4.60
N HIS A 48 7.79 -7.95 5.53
CA HIS A 48 9.13 -7.42 5.76
C HIS A 48 10.18 -8.47 5.36
N PHE A 49 10.97 -8.14 4.35
CA PHE A 49 12.06 -9.00 3.87
C PHE A 49 13.33 -8.67 4.66
N THR A 50 13.88 -9.68 5.34
CA THR A 50 15.14 -9.52 6.07
C THR A 50 16.34 -9.48 5.11
N SER A 51 17.37 -8.70 5.46
CA SER A 51 18.56 -8.50 4.60
C SER A 51 19.59 -9.64 4.66
N ASP A 52 19.35 -10.66 5.48
CA ASP A 52 20.27 -11.79 5.63
C ASP A 52 20.22 -12.73 4.41
N ALA A 53 21.24 -13.59 4.30
CA ALA A 53 21.39 -14.48 3.15
C ALA A 53 20.24 -15.47 2.97
N LYS A 54 19.47 -15.78 4.04
CA LYS A 54 18.30 -16.66 3.94
C LYS A 54 17.04 -15.94 3.45
N ARG A 55 17.04 -14.59 3.39
CA ARG A 55 15.93 -13.74 2.94
C ARG A 55 14.58 -14.19 3.49
N THR A 56 14.48 -14.26 4.81
CA THR A 56 13.21 -14.62 5.46
C THR A 56 12.16 -13.52 5.29
N VAL A 57 10.91 -13.93 5.11
CA VAL A 57 9.77 -13.00 5.03
C VAL A 57 9.05 -13.03 6.37
N VAL A 58 9.03 -11.90 7.06
CA VAL A 58 8.25 -11.71 8.28
C VAL A 58 6.97 -10.98 7.89
N ILE A 59 5.83 -11.63 8.08
CA ILE A 59 4.52 -11.02 7.80
C ILE A 59 3.97 -10.46 9.11
N THR A 60 3.75 -9.15 9.16
CA THR A 60 3.19 -8.48 10.34
C THR A 60 1.78 -7.99 10.03
N PRO A 61 0.75 -8.38 10.81
CA PRO A 61 -0.59 -7.87 10.65
C PRO A 61 -0.66 -6.38 11.01
N CYS A 62 -1.41 -5.60 10.24
CA CYS A 62 -1.58 -4.18 10.48
C CYS A 62 -2.66 -3.95 11.52
N MET A 63 -2.22 -3.65 12.73
CA MET A 63 -3.08 -3.41 13.88
C MET A 63 -3.11 -1.92 14.20
N LEU A 64 -4.30 -1.40 14.48
CA LEU A 64 -4.53 -0.07 15.03
C LEU A 64 -5.37 -0.23 16.30
N ASN A 65 -4.81 0.18 17.44
CA ASN A 65 -5.44 0.05 18.77
C ASN A 65 -5.94 -1.37 19.05
N GLY A 66 -5.19 -2.40 18.64
CA GLY A 66 -5.55 -3.81 18.84
C GLY A 66 -6.61 -4.37 17.88
N SER A 67 -7.09 -3.57 16.92
CA SER A 67 -7.99 -4.02 15.84
C SER A 67 -7.27 -4.15 14.51
N LYS A 68 -7.57 -5.20 13.71
CA LYS A 68 -7.01 -5.36 12.36
C LYS A 68 -7.58 -4.27 11.45
N ARG A 69 -6.72 -3.58 10.71
CA ARG A 69 -7.08 -2.50 9.77
C ARG A 69 -6.25 -2.63 8.50
N SER A 70 -6.64 -1.89 7.46
CA SER A 70 -5.83 -1.78 6.25
C SER A 70 -4.49 -1.11 6.56
N CYS A 71 -3.43 -1.64 5.98
CA CYS A 71 -2.05 -1.20 6.12
C CYS A 71 -1.72 0.07 5.33
N TYR A 72 -2.54 0.46 4.36
CA TYR A 72 -2.15 1.52 3.43
C TYR A 72 -3.33 2.43 3.13
N LEU A 73 -3.07 3.73 3.24
CA LEU A 73 -4.00 4.80 2.84
C LEU A 73 -3.62 5.39 1.49
N PHE A 74 -2.32 5.37 1.18
CA PHE A 74 -1.75 5.91 -0.05
C PHE A 74 -0.88 4.87 -0.72
N ALA A 75 -0.61 5.05 -2.00
CA ALA A 75 0.36 4.25 -2.74
C ALA A 75 1.35 5.15 -3.48
N ARG A 76 2.52 4.59 -3.74
CA ARG A 76 3.52 5.13 -4.67
C ARG A 76 4.08 3.93 -5.45
N LYS A 77 4.63 4.08 -6.65
CA LYS A 77 5.11 5.25 -7.37
C LYS A 77 4.33 5.41 -8.68
N PHE A 78 3.52 6.44 -8.77
CA PHE A 78 2.67 6.68 -9.93
C PHE A 78 3.39 7.56 -10.96
N PHE A 79 3.28 7.23 -12.26
CA PHE A 79 3.71 8.14 -13.33
C PHE A 79 2.74 9.33 -13.46
N PRO A 80 3.19 10.51 -13.93
CA PRO A 80 2.32 11.68 -14.05
C PRO A 80 1.03 11.44 -14.87
N GLU A 81 1.12 10.63 -15.94
CA GLU A 81 0.00 10.21 -16.79
C GLU A 81 -1.12 9.42 -16.08
N THR A 82 -0.90 8.97 -14.84
CA THR A 82 -1.91 8.22 -14.07
C THR A 82 -2.96 9.11 -13.42
N GLN A 83 -2.71 10.42 -13.32
CA GLN A 83 -3.51 11.37 -12.53
C GLN A 83 -5.01 11.29 -12.88
N ASP A 84 -5.36 11.38 -14.15
CA ASP A 84 -6.76 11.41 -14.59
C ASP A 84 -7.50 10.13 -14.22
N ARG A 85 -6.85 8.97 -14.38
CA ARG A 85 -7.42 7.67 -14.00
C ARG A 85 -7.60 7.54 -12.48
N LEU A 86 -6.63 8.02 -11.70
CA LEU A 86 -6.73 8.00 -10.25
C LEU A 86 -7.91 8.87 -9.79
N ILE A 87 -8.03 10.10 -10.29
CA ILE A 87 -9.15 10.99 -9.98
C ILE A 87 -10.49 10.31 -10.33
N GLN A 88 -10.61 9.75 -11.53
CA GLN A 88 -11.83 9.08 -11.98
C GLN A 88 -12.20 7.86 -11.11
N LEU A 89 -11.23 7.06 -10.67
CA LEU A 89 -11.51 5.92 -9.80
C LEU A 89 -11.93 6.37 -8.41
N TYR A 90 -11.24 7.32 -7.80
CA TYR A 90 -11.56 7.79 -6.45
C TYR A 90 -12.85 8.62 -6.40
N SER A 91 -13.25 9.30 -7.48
CA SER A 91 -14.53 10.02 -7.53
C SER A 91 -15.73 9.09 -7.65
N ASN A 92 -15.57 7.94 -8.32
CA ASN A 92 -16.66 7.01 -8.61
C ASN A 92 -16.78 5.88 -7.58
N PHE A 93 -15.75 5.67 -6.76
CA PHE A 93 -15.73 4.62 -5.74
C PHE A 93 -15.27 5.18 -4.39
N THR A 94 -16.17 5.24 -3.43
CA THR A 94 -15.84 5.40 -2.02
C THR A 94 -15.37 4.04 -1.49
N ILE A 95 -14.06 3.84 -1.40
CA ILE A 95 -13.45 2.66 -0.75
C ILE A 95 -13.34 2.88 0.78
N PHE A 96 -13.89 3.98 1.32
CA PHE A 96 -13.81 4.38 2.72
C PHE A 96 -15.16 4.87 3.24
#